data_AF-R7K9T5-F1
#
_entry.id   AF-R7K9T5-F1
#
_cell.length_a   1.000
_cell.length_b   1.000
_cell.length_c   1.000
_cell.angle_alpha   90.00
_cell.angle_beta   90.00
_cell.angle_gamma   90.00
#
_symmetry.space_group_name_H-M   'P 1'
#
loop_
_entity.id
_entity.type
_entity.pdbx_description
1 polymer ?
#
loop_
_entity_poly.entity_id
_entity_poly.type
_entity_poly.pdbx_seq_one_letter_code
_entity_poly.pdbx_strand_id
1 'polypeptide(L)'
;MKKVTVILSVLLLVVFLGLIFAGCSSSITVSRGEIVSKKYEKPYLASFSIFKIKDPRNVSGYMVLVQNDELETQWFYVSEEYYLEANVGDFFVYNSTLHEPV
;
A
#
# COMPACT_ATOMS: atom_id res chain seq x y z
N MET A 1 6.98 53.58 5.91
CA MET A 1 7.71 52.30 5.76
C MET A 1 7.10 51.16 6.60
N LYS A 2 6.83 51.33 7.90
CA LYS A 2 6.22 50.27 8.76
C LYS A 2 4.93 49.62 8.23
N LYS A 3 4.01 50.39 7.64
CA LYS A 3 2.73 49.87 7.10
C LYS A 3 2.93 48.92 5.91
N VAL A 4 3.91 49.20 5.06
CA VAL A 4 4.22 48.38 3.88
C VAL A 4 4.79 47.03 4.31
N THR A 5 5.64 47.03 5.33
CA THR A 5 6.22 45.81 5.90
C THR A 5 5.15 44.89 6.47
N VAL A 6 4.18 45.43 7.23
CA VAL A 6 3.08 44.65 7.82
C VAL A 6 2.21 44.00 6.75
N ILE A 7 1.86 44.74 5.69
CA ILE A 7 1.05 44.21 4.58
C ILE A 7 1.81 43.06 3.89
N LEU A 8 3.11 43.23 3.65
CA LEU A 8 3.94 42.21 3.04
C LEU A 8 4.02 40.94 3.90
N SER A 9 4.15 41.09 5.23
CA SER A 9 4.16 39.97 6.17
C SER A 9 2.85 39.19 6.18
N VAL A 10 1.72 39.89 6.16
CA VAL A 10 0.39 39.26 6.13
C VAL A 10 0.18 38.52 4.80
N LEU A 11 0.61 39.11 3.69
CA LEU A 11 0.49 38.48 2.38
C LEU A 11 1.32 37.19 2.28
N LEU A 12 2.54 37.21 2.84
CA LEU A 12 3.41 36.04 2.96
C LEU A 12 2.78 34.93 3.82
N LEU A 13 2.15 35.31 4.94
CA LEU A 13 1.45 34.36 5.81
C LEU A 13 0.26 33.69 5.10
N VAL A 14 -0.53 34.45 4.34
CA VAL A 14 -1.68 33.91 3.59
C VAL A 14 -1.22 32.94 2.50
N VAL A 15 -0.15 33.28 1.77
CA VAL A 15 0.44 32.38 0.76
C VAL A 15 0.99 31.11 1.41
N PHE A 16 1.69 31.23 2.54
CA PHE A 16 2.24 30.09 3.27
C PHE A 16 1.14 29.14 3.77
N LEU A 17 0.07 29.68 4.36
CA LEU A 17 -1.08 28.89 4.78
C LEU A 17 -1.77 28.22 3.59
N GLY A 18 -1.95 28.94 2.47
CA GLY A 18 -2.52 28.38 1.24
C GLY A 18 -1.73 27.19 0.70
N LEU A 19 -0.39 27.25 0.75
CA LEU A 19 0.49 26.14 0.33
C LEU A 19 0.39 24.93 1.27
N ILE A 20 0.29 25.14 2.59
CA ILE A 20 0.11 24.06 3.56
C ILE A 20 -1.23 23.34 3.34
N PHE A 21 -2.32 24.09 3.14
CA PHE A 21 -3.63 23.50 2.88
C PHE A 21 -3.71 22.81 1.52
N ALA A 22 -3.07 23.35 0.48
CA ALA A 22 -2.98 22.68 -0.83
C ALA A 22 -2.20 21.35 -0.73
N GLY A 23 -1.09 21.31 0.01
CA GLY A 23 -0.27 20.11 0.19
C GLY A 23 -0.89 19.02 1.07
N CYS A 24 -1.96 19.30 1.81
CA CYS A 24 -2.65 18.32 2.67
C CYS A 24 -3.82 17.61 1.94
N SER A 25 -4.16 18.05 0.73
CA SER A 25 -5.26 17.51 -0.08
C SER A 25 -4.86 16.34 -0.99
N SER A 26 -3.60 15.92 -0.96
CA SER A 26 -3.20 14.60 -1.47
C SER A 26 -3.79 13.55 -0.53
N SER A 27 -5.07 13.24 -0.76
CA SER A 27 -5.69 12.04 -0.21
C SER A 27 -4.72 10.91 -0.46
N ILE A 28 -4.33 10.20 0.60
CA ILE A 28 -3.61 8.93 0.51
C ILE A 28 -4.42 8.09 -0.48
N THR A 29 -3.96 8.03 -1.73
CA THR A 29 -4.56 7.22 -2.76
C THR A 29 -4.34 5.82 -2.28
N VAL A 30 -5.37 5.27 -1.65
CA VAL A 30 -5.35 3.89 -1.23
C VAL A 30 -5.30 3.12 -2.53
N SER A 31 -4.12 2.63 -2.88
CA SER A 31 -3.97 1.81 -4.06
C SER A 31 -4.92 0.62 -3.90
N ARG A 32 -5.68 0.32 -4.95
CA ARG A 32 -6.62 -0.80 -5.00
C ARG A 32 -6.38 -1.57 -6.28
N GLY A 33 -6.73 -2.84 -6.26
CA GLY A 33 -6.74 -3.66 -7.46
C GLY A 33 -7.79 -4.76 -7.36
N GLU A 34 -8.12 -5.36 -8.48
CA GLU A 34 -9.09 -6.45 -8.54
C GLU A 34 -8.40 -7.79 -8.30
N ILE A 35 -9.01 -8.65 -7.49
CA ILE A 35 -8.53 -10.03 -7.33
C ILE A 35 -8.86 -10.80 -8.60
N VAL A 36 -7.85 -11.19 -9.36
CA VAL A 36 -8.02 -11.92 -10.63
C VAL A 36 -7.76 -13.42 -10.49
N SER A 37 -7.09 -13.84 -9.41
CA SER A 37 -6.84 -15.26 -9.15
C SER A 37 -6.57 -15.51 -7.67
N LYS A 38 -6.83 -16.75 -7.25
CA LYS A 38 -6.61 -17.25 -5.89
C LYS A 38 -5.73 -18.50 -5.97
N LYS A 39 -4.70 -18.57 -5.14
CA LYS A 39 -3.77 -19.70 -5.12
C LYS A 39 -3.46 -20.13 -3.69
N TYR A 40 -3.54 -21.44 -3.48
CA TYR A 40 -3.11 -22.09 -2.26
C TYR A 40 -1.70 -22.63 -2.47
N GLU A 41 -0.68 -21.80 -2.27
CA GLU A 41 0.72 -22.24 -2.37
C GLU A 41 1.65 -21.28 -1.63
N LYS A 42 2.75 -21.80 -1.07
CA LYS A 42 3.84 -20.97 -0.52
C LYS A 42 5.01 -20.91 -1.50
N PRO A 43 5.65 -19.75 -1.70
CA PRO A 43 7.01 -19.73 -2.23
C PRO A 43 7.99 -20.27 -1.17
N TYR A 44 8.82 -21.23 -1.56
CA TYR A 44 10.00 -21.65 -0.79
C TYR A 44 11.18 -20.73 -1.12
N LEU A 45 11.52 -19.77 -0.24
CA LEU A 45 12.80 -19.06 -0.33
C LEU A 45 13.91 -19.88 0.32
N ALA A 46 14.55 -20.72 -0.48
CA ALA A 46 15.70 -21.51 -0.08
C ALA A 46 17.02 -20.92 -0.62
N SER A 47 17.39 -19.69 -0.25
CA SER A 47 18.74 -19.16 -0.58
C SER A 47 19.75 -19.51 0.52
N PHE A 48 20.68 -20.43 0.26
CA PHE A 48 21.87 -20.63 1.10
C PHE A 48 22.94 -19.63 0.66
N SER A 49 23.09 -18.56 1.43
CA SER A 49 24.33 -17.80 1.58
C SER A 49 24.47 -17.48 3.06
N ILE A 50 25.36 -18.23 3.73
CA ILE A 50 25.83 -18.21 5.15
C ILE A 50 24.80 -18.07 6.29
N PHE A 51 23.60 -17.52 6.08
CA PHE A 51 22.48 -17.50 7.01
C PHE A 51 21.16 -17.74 6.27
N LYS A 52 20.68 -18.98 6.29
CA LYS A 52 19.27 -19.29 6.02
C LYS A 52 18.48 -19.04 7.29
N ILE A 53 17.67 -17.97 7.31
CA ILE A 53 16.67 -17.82 8.36
C ILE A 53 15.40 -18.50 7.87
N LYS A 54 15.09 -19.64 8.50
CA LYS A 54 13.80 -20.33 8.39
C LYS A 54 12.82 -19.60 9.31
N ASP A 55 11.71 -19.08 8.79
CA ASP A 55 10.60 -18.70 9.66
C ASP A 55 10.00 -19.98 10.27
N PRO A 56 10.01 -20.14 11.61
CA PRO A 56 9.59 -21.36 12.30
C PRO A 56 8.08 -21.63 12.23
N ARG A 57 7.27 -20.76 11.65
CA ARG A 57 5.80 -20.83 11.80
C ARG A 57 5.08 -21.83 10.92
N ASN A 58 5.68 -22.39 9.87
CA ASN A 58 5.12 -23.52 9.09
C ASN A 58 3.60 -23.48 8.75
N VAL A 59 2.99 -22.30 8.62
CA VAL A 59 1.54 -22.18 8.35
C VAL A 59 1.32 -22.08 6.86
N SER A 60 0.80 -23.10 6.18
CA SER A 60 0.37 -23.06 4.77
C SER A 60 -0.19 -21.69 4.38
N GLY A 61 0.37 -21.09 3.34
CA GLY A 61 0.12 -19.69 2.99
C GLY A 61 -0.89 -19.57 1.86
N TYR A 62 -1.69 -18.52 1.93
CA TYR A 62 -2.73 -18.20 0.95
C TYR A 62 -2.30 -16.98 0.15
N MET A 63 -2.53 -17.03 -1.15
CA MET A 63 -2.12 -15.97 -2.06
C MET A 63 -3.28 -15.53 -2.95
N VAL A 64 -3.37 -14.22 -3.16
CA VAL A 64 -4.28 -13.60 -4.14
C VAL A 64 -3.45 -12.86 -5.19
N LEU A 65 -3.81 -13.02 -6.46
CA LEU A 65 -3.24 -12.24 -7.56
C LEU A 65 -4.13 -11.03 -7.76
N VAL A 66 -3.54 -9.85 -7.68
CA VAL A 66 -4.26 -8.59 -7.76
C VAL A 66 -3.79 -7.83 -9.00
N GLN A 67 -4.74 -7.36 -9.81
CA GLN A 67 -4.49 -6.52 -10.97
C GLN A 67 -4.83 -5.05 -10.66
N ASN A 68 -3.92 -4.13 -10.95
CA ASN A 68 -4.16 -2.69 -10.81
C ASN A 68 -4.85 -2.09 -12.05
N ASP A 69 -5.16 -0.80 -11.99
CA ASP A 69 -5.79 -0.07 -13.10
C ASP A 69 -4.90 0.01 -14.36
N GLU A 70 -3.60 -0.22 -14.22
CA GLU A 70 -2.60 -0.26 -15.31
C GLU A 70 -2.44 -1.67 -15.92
N LEU A 71 -3.30 -2.62 -15.51
CA LEU A 71 -3.30 -4.03 -15.91
C LEU A 71 -2.10 -4.84 -15.42
N GLU A 72 -1.26 -4.28 -14.54
CA GLU A 72 -0.16 -4.98 -13.92
C GLU A 72 -0.66 -5.90 -12.80
N THR A 73 -0.06 -7.07 -12.69
CA THR A 73 -0.48 -8.10 -11.72
C THR A 73 0.61 -8.38 -10.69
N GLN A 74 0.26 -8.45 -9.41
CA GLN A 74 1.17 -8.77 -8.32
C GLN A 74 0.52 -9.74 -7.33
N TRP A 75 1.29 -10.70 -6.84
CA TRP A 75 0.85 -11.63 -5.81
C TRP A 75 0.99 -11.03 -4.42
N PHE A 76 -0.03 -11.23 -3.58
CA PHE A 76 -0.03 -10.81 -2.18
C PHE A 76 -0.30 -12.00 -1.26
N TYR A 77 0.42 -12.04 -0.14
CA TYR A 77 0.15 -12.96 0.95
C TYR A 77 -1.01 -12.45 1.79
N VAL A 78 -1.97 -13.32 2.09
CA VAL A 78 -3.16 -12.99 2.89
C VAL A 78 -3.41 -14.05 3.97
N SER A 79 -4.22 -13.71 4.97
CA SER A 79 -4.68 -14.68 5.96
C SER A 79 -5.66 -15.69 5.33
N GLU A 80 -5.81 -16.85 5.96
CA GLU A 80 -6.80 -17.86 5.58
C GLU A 80 -8.23 -17.31 5.62
N GLU A 81 -8.56 -16.60 6.70
CA GLU A 81 -9.87 -15.97 6.88
C GLU A 81 -10.19 -15.02 5.71
N TYR A 82 -9.27 -14.12 5.37
CA TYR A 82 -9.44 -13.22 4.23
C TYR A 82 -9.55 -14.01 2.91
N TYR A 83 -8.71 -15.03 2.72
CA TYR A 83 -8.75 -15.84 1.51
C TYR A 83 -10.07 -16.58 1.34
N LEU A 84 -10.68 -17.09 2.41
CA LEU A 84 -11.96 -17.80 2.34
C LEU A 84 -13.12 -16.86 2.01
N GLU A 85 -13.06 -15.62 2.48
CA GLU A 85 -14.11 -14.61 2.25
C GLU A 85 -13.99 -13.91 0.89
N ALA A 86 -12.76 -13.67 0.41
CA ALA A 86 -12.51 -12.95 -0.83
C ALA A 86 -12.87 -13.76 -2.09
N ASN A 87 -13.45 -13.10 -3.08
CA ASN A 87 -13.79 -13.68 -4.38
C ASN A 87 -12.94 -13.07 -5.50
N VAL A 88 -12.83 -13.81 -6.61
CA VAL A 88 -12.30 -13.23 -7.85
C VAL A 88 -13.30 -12.18 -8.33
N GLY A 89 -12.81 -10.97 -8.65
CA GLY A 89 -13.63 -9.79 -8.93
C GLY A 89 -13.75 -8.82 -7.75
N ASP A 90 -13.38 -9.23 -6.53
CA ASP A 90 -13.41 -8.33 -5.38
C ASP A 90 -12.25 -7.32 -5.42
N PHE A 91 -12.48 -6.13 -4.85
CA PHE A 91 -11.44 -5.13 -4.69
C PHE A 91 -10.53 -5.47 -3.51
N PHE A 92 -9.26 -5.71 -3.81
CA PHE A 92 -8.18 -5.81 -2.86
C PHE A 92 -7.61 -4.43 -2.54
N VAL A 93 -7.57 -4.10 -1.25
CA VAL A 93 -7.00 -2.85 -0.76
C VAL A 93 -5.56 -3.11 -0.31
N TYR A 94 -4.59 -2.48 -0.97
CA TYR A 94 -3.20 -2.66 -0.56
C TYR A 94 -2.98 -1.96 0.78
N ASN A 95 -2.68 -2.75 1.80
CA ASN A 95 -2.29 -2.27 3.11
C ASN A 95 -0.98 -2.97 3.44
N SER A 96 0.14 -2.26 3.31
CA SER A 96 1.48 -2.83 3.55
C SER A 96 1.72 -3.28 4.99
N THR A 97 0.82 -2.91 5.93
CA THR A 97 0.85 -3.41 7.31
C THR A 97 0.16 -4.78 7.45
N LEU A 98 -0.76 -5.11 6.53
CA LEU A 98 -1.54 -6.36 6.55
C LEU A 98 -1.14 -7.35 5.46
N HIS A 99 -0.60 -6.84 4.35
CA HIS A 99 -0.35 -7.61 3.12
C HIS A 99 1.08 -7.37 2.65
N GLU A 100 1.80 -8.46 2.42
CA GLU A 100 3.16 -8.43 1.88
C GLU A 100 3.12 -8.84 0.40
N PRO A 101 3.75 -8.06 -0.51
CA PRO A 101 3.95 -8.49 -1.88
C PRO A 101 4.98 -9.62 -1.94
N VAL A 102 4.77 -10.55 -2.88
CA VAL A 102 5.67 -11.70 -3.13
C VAL A 102 6.63 -11.46 -4.29
#